data_AF-A0A8H5NSC7-F1
#
_entry.id   AF-A0A8H5NSC7-F1
#
_cell.length_a   1.000
_cell.length_b   1.000
_cell.length_c   1.000
_cell.angle_alpha   90.00
_cell.angle_beta   90.00
_cell.angle_gamma   90.00
#
_symmetry.space_group_name_H-M   'P 1'
#
loop_
_entity.id
_entity.type
_entity.pdbx_description
1 polymer ?
#
loop_
_entity_poly.entity_id
_entity_poly.type
_entity_poly.pdbx_seq_one_letter_code
_entity_poly.pdbx_strand_id
1 'polypeptide(L)'
;MSALWKLPKTPQDWTRMAQQHSVVDSSIHDLADLNSGSQVETKQFLLLRAVWRGRRALEFKNDCKDHDWISRDVLKKATSYLATLKSWTRYIESFGPSNKQISEGTFATVQYYQRLSIQPRQKPSDEEIDLSSPNVAFSPRVTRSQAARRYQGSTSRPETPSRPPKEDMSIDEHFGNLDLDSDTSSLNSDPLGSLSYHSPLSGEVGKQYQSIEDEQIVNTALILFLNALTLHCDYAQGAWTLYRKPFVVKASATKVYEARVDGLLRVKDRTCAIVEVKPFIRYGSEKTLDKIRMQETAQMAAWIAQDPPVLKRPNTKFSRLLVSQDHCEVYLIIATFDY
;
A
#
# COMPACT_ATOMS: atom_id res chain seq x y z
N MET A 1 -22.32 21.80 -0.92
CA MET A 1 -21.11 21.46 -0.15
C MET A 1 -21.47 20.61 1.07
N SER A 2 -21.44 19.28 0.95
CA SER A 2 -21.17 18.33 2.06
C SER A 2 -21.05 16.91 1.47
N ALA A 3 -19.85 16.50 1.07
CA ALA A 3 -19.59 15.10 0.70
C ALA A 3 -19.50 14.28 1.99
N LEU A 4 -20.58 13.54 2.30
CA LEU A 4 -20.86 12.81 3.53
C LEU A 4 -20.12 11.46 3.53
N TRP A 5 -18.83 11.51 3.85
CA TRP A 5 -18.07 10.44 4.52
C TRP A 5 -18.95 9.53 5.43
N LYS A 6 -18.88 8.20 5.28
CA LYS A 6 -19.69 7.25 6.09
C LYS A 6 -18.96 6.60 7.26
N LEU A 7 -17.64 6.73 7.41
CA LEU A 7 -16.90 6.18 8.55
C LEU A 7 -16.86 7.16 9.73
N PRO A 8 -17.01 6.74 11.00
CA PRO A 8 -17.07 7.65 12.14
C PRO A 8 -15.80 8.50 12.32
N LYS A 9 -15.96 9.82 12.57
CA LYS A 9 -14.86 10.79 12.83
C LYS A 9 -14.68 11.07 14.30
N THR A 10 -15.73 10.86 15.07
CA THR A 10 -15.78 11.08 16.51
C THR A 10 -16.33 9.85 17.23
N PRO A 11 -16.04 9.68 18.54
CA PRO A 11 -16.66 8.64 19.34
C PRO A 11 -18.20 8.71 19.34
N GLN A 12 -18.77 9.92 19.25
CA GLN A 12 -20.21 10.11 19.13
C GLN A 12 -20.75 9.57 17.79
N ASP A 13 -20.05 9.83 16.68
CA ASP A 13 -20.40 9.25 15.38
C ASP A 13 -20.34 7.73 15.41
N TRP A 14 -19.28 7.18 16.01
CA TRP A 14 -19.13 5.74 16.16
C TRP A 14 -20.29 5.15 16.97
N THR A 15 -20.65 5.76 18.09
CA THR A 15 -21.74 5.29 18.96
C THR A 15 -23.07 5.28 18.20
N ARG A 16 -23.39 6.36 17.48
CA ARG A 16 -24.60 6.44 16.66
C ARG A 16 -24.64 5.35 15.58
N MET A 17 -23.55 5.14 14.87
CA MET A 17 -23.47 4.10 13.85
C MET A 17 -23.54 2.69 14.45
N ALA A 18 -22.86 2.45 15.57
CA ALA A 18 -22.90 1.18 16.28
C ALA A 18 -24.31 0.83 16.77
N GLN A 19 -25.09 1.82 17.21
CA GLN A 19 -26.51 1.66 17.55
C GLN A 19 -27.34 1.29 16.33
N GLN A 20 -27.17 1.99 15.20
CA GLN A 20 -27.89 1.71 13.95
C GLN A 20 -27.62 0.30 13.42
N HIS A 21 -26.42 -0.23 13.65
CA HIS A 21 -26.02 -1.56 13.22
C HIS A 21 -26.13 -2.65 14.29
N SER A 22 -26.64 -2.31 15.49
CA SER A 22 -26.80 -3.21 16.64
C SER A 22 -25.50 -3.92 17.08
N VAL A 23 -24.40 -3.18 17.16
CA VAL A 23 -23.05 -3.71 17.51
C VAL A 23 -22.38 -2.99 18.70
N VAL A 24 -23.12 -2.16 19.44
CA VAL A 24 -22.56 -1.34 20.55
C VAL A 24 -21.87 -2.19 21.62
N ASP A 25 -22.55 -3.25 22.07
CA ASP A 25 -22.11 -4.13 23.15
C ASP A 25 -21.41 -5.40 22.63
N SER A 26 -21.17 -5.46 21.32
CA SER A 26 -20.51 -6.58 20.67
C SER A 26 -18.99 -6.41 20.61
N SER A 27 -18.31 -7.55 20.52
CA SER A 27 -16.89 -7.68 20.27
C SER A 27 -16.64 -8.20 18.85
N ILE A 28 -15.46 -7.90 18.30
CA ILE A 28 -14.99 -8.50 17.04
C ILE A 28 -14.98 -10.04 17.11
N HIS A 29 -14.86 -10.60 18.31
CA HIS A 29 -14.89 -12.04 18.56
C HIS A 29 -16.29 -12.66 18.50
N ASP A 30 -17.35 -11.84 18.50
CA ASP A 30 -18.74 -12.31 18.48
C ASP A 30 -19.28 -12.50 17.06
N LEU A 31 -18.55 -12.04 16.04
CA LEU A 31 -18.92 -12.28 14.63
C LEU A 31 -18.52 -13.70 14.22
N ALA A 32 -19.51 -14.46 13.74
CA ALA A 32 -19.32 -15.83 13.25
C ALA A 32 -18.43 -15.89 12.00
N ASP A 33 -18.63 -14.96 11.07
CA ASP A 33 -17.89 -14.88 9.80
C ASP A 33 -17.24 -13.51 9.66
N LEU A 34 -15.91 -13.47 9.75
CA LEU A 34 -15.11 -12.26 9.53
C LEU A 34 -14.56 -12.26 8.10
N ASN A 35 -14.92 -11.23 7.34
CA ASN A 35 -14.37 -11.03 6.01
C ASN A 35 -12.88 -10.69 6.09
N SER A 36 -12.15 -10.96 4.99
CA SER A 36 -10.76 -10.56 4.86
C SER A 36 -10.57 -9.04 4.88
N GLY A 37 -9.36 -8.55 5.13
CA GLY A 37 -9.06 -7.11 5.22
C GLY A 37 -9.54 -6.27 4.02
N SER A 38 -9.47 -6.80 2.80
CA SER A 38 -9.95 -6.09 1.58
C SER A 38 -11.46 -6.14 1.38
N GLN A 39 -12.18 -6.93 2.20
CA GLN A 39 -13.63 -7.16 2.10
C GLN A 39 -14.36 -6.79 3.40
N VAL A 40 -13.73 -5.98 4.26
CA VAL A 40 -14.31 -5.56 5.54
C VAL A 40 -15.63 -4.84 5.28
N GLU A 41 -16.68 -5.27 5.98
CA GLU A 41 -18.01 -4.64 5.96
C GLU A 41 -18.21 -3.69 7.14
N THR A 42 -19.25 -2.85 7.07
CA THR A 42 -19.51 -1.81 8.07
C THR A 42 -19.61 -2.36 9.50
N LYS A 43 -20.28 -3.49 9.71
CA LYS A 43 -20.38 -4.12 11.04
C LYS A 43 -19.02 -4.53 11.58
N GLN A 44 -18.22 -5.23 10.77
CA GLN A 44 -16.87 -5.65 11.13
C GLN A 44 -15.98 -4.43 11.42
N PHE A 45 -16.05 -3.39 10.59
CA PHE A 45 -15.31 -2.14 10.81
C PHE A 45 -15.68 -1.48 12.16
N LEU A 46 -16.98 -1.40 12.49
CA LEU A 46 -17.42 -0.78 13.74
C LEU A 46 -16.88 -1.53 14.97
N LEU A 47 -16.75 -2.86 14.89
CA LEU A 47 -16.20 -3.68 15.95
C LEU A 47 -14.68 -3.52 16.14
N LEU A 48 -13.97 -2.95 15.16
CA LEU A 48 -12.57 -2.53 15.33
C LEU A 48 -12.45 -1.25 16.17
N ARG A 49 -13.57 -0.62 16.53
CA ARG A 49 -13.66 0.57 17.41
C ARG A 49 -12.80 1.74 16.94
N ALA A 50 -12.64 1.89 15.63
CA ALA A 50 -11.83 2.94 15.03
C ALA A 50 -12.64 4.19 14.66
N VAL A 51 -11.97 5.33 14.69
CA VAL A 51 -12.47 6.61 14.15
C VAL A 51 -11.42 7.22 13.22
N TRP A 52 -11.86 7.87 12.15
CA TRP A 52 -10.99 8.45 11.13
C TRP A 52 -10.99 9.96 11.19
N ARG A 53 -9.81 10.58 11.22
CA ARG A 53 -9.67 12.05 11.13
C ARG A 53 -8.71 12.40 10.02
N GLY A 54 -9.23 13.02 8.96
CA GLY A 54 -8.42 13.60 7.90
C GLY A 54 -7.69 14.85 8.38
N ARG A 55 -6.44 15.00 7.95
CA ARG A 55 -5.58 16.17 8.17
C ARG A 55 -4.88 16.52 6.88
N ARG A 56 -4.63 17.81 6.64
CA ARG A 56 -3.84 18.24 5.49
C ARG A 56 -2.34 18.10 5.80
N ALA A 57 -1.53 17.87 4.77
CA ALA A 57 -0.08 17.73 4.93
C ALA A 57 0.56 18.95 5.62
N LEU A 58 0.05 20.16 5.36
CA LEU A 58 0.55 21.39 5.97
C LEU A 58 0.32 21.44 7.50
N GLU A 59 -0.74 20.79 7.98
CA GLU A 59 -1.08 20.72 9.41
C GLU A 59 -0.26 19.66 10.14
N PHE A 60 0.20 18.63 9.42
CA PHE A 60 0.92 17.48 9.98
C PHE A 60 2.15 17.87 10.82
N LYS A 61 2.90 18.91 10.40
CA LYS A 61 4.08 19.37 11.15
C LYS A 61 3.72 19.95 12.52
N ASN A 62 2.53 20.56 12.65
CA ASN A 62 2.03 21.06 13.92
C ASN A 62 1.47 19.89 14.75
N ASP A 63 0.70 19.00 14.14
CA ASP A 63 0.16 17.80 14.79
C ASP A 63 1.26 16.91 15.38
N CYS A 64 2.40 16.75 14.68
CA CYS A 64 3.55 16.01 15.21
C CYS A 64 4.08 16.59 16.52
N LYS A 65 4.02 17.93 16.70
CA LYS A 65 4.42 18.59 17.94
C LYS A 65 3.38 18.41 19.03
N ASP A 66 2.10 18.53 18.68
CA ASP A 66 0.99 18.51 19.64
C ASP A 66 0.71 17.09 20.16
N HIS A 67 0.96 16.08 19.33
CA HIS A 67 0.72 14.67 19.65
C HIS A 67 2.00 13.85 19.92
N ASP A 68 3.16 14.49 19.87
CA ASP A 68 4.48 13.87 20.07
C ASP A 68 4.71 12.61 19.20
N TRP A 69 4.17 12.61 17.98
CA TRP A 69 4.31 11.49 17.04
C TRP A 69 5.73 11.37 16.51
N ILE A 70 6.38 12.51 16.28
CA ILE A 70 7.75 12.61 15.78
C ILE A 70 8.43 13.74 16.55
N SER A 71 9.53 13.42 17.24
CA SER A 71 10.25 14.42 18.02
C SER A 71 10.90 15.48 17.12
N ARG A 72 11.00 16.72 17.62
CA ARG A 72 11.58 17.85 16.88
C ARG A 72 13.03 17.58 16.49
N ASP A 73 13.78 16.89 17.36
CA ASP A 73 15.18 16.57 17.12
C ASP A 73 15.34 15.56 15.97
N VAL A 74 14.46 14.54 15.90
CA VAL A 74 14.45 13.57 14.79
C VAL A 74 14.10 14.27 13.49
N LEU A 75 13.08 15.13 13.47
CA LEU A 75 12.72 15.94 12.30
C LEU A 75 13.89 16.82 11.84
N LYS A 76 14.52 17.56 12.76
CA LYS A 76 15.67 18.42 12.45
C LYS A 76 16.82 17.60 11.87
N LYS A 77 17.15 16.47 12.50
CA LYS A 77 18.23 15.57 12.06
C LYS A 77 17.94 15.03 10.66
N ALA A 78 16.72 14.56 10.39
CA ALA A 78 16.31 14.07 9.07
C ALA A 78 16.38 15.16 7.99
N THR A 79 15.90 16.38 8.27
CA THR A 79 16.00 17.51 7.34
C THR A 79 17.45 17.86 7.03
N SER A 80 18.31 17.93 8.06
CA SER A 80 19.74 18.20 7.87
C SER A 80 20.43 17.11 7.05
N TYR A 81 20.13 15.83 7.32
CA TYR A 81 20.68 14.72 6.56
C TYR A 81 20.27 14.78 5.08
N LEU A 82 18.98 14.95 4.78
CA LEU A 82 18.51 15.04 3.40
C LEU A 82 19.14 16.21 2.63
N ALA A 83 19.40 17.33 3.30
CA ALA A 83 20.09 18.47 2.70
C ALA A 83 21.55 18.18 2.32
N THR A 84 22.20 17.19 2.95
CA THR A 84 23.57 16.76 2.59
C THR A 84 23.61 15.75 1.44
N LEU A 85 22.48 15.11 1.11
CA LEU A 85 22.43 14.02 0.17
C LEU A 85 22.29 14.53 -1.27
N LYS A 86 23.41 14.58 -2.01
CA LYS A 86 23.41 15.05 -3.42
C LYS A 86 22.43 14.31 -4.32
N SER A 87 22.23 13.01 -4.11
CA SER A 87 21.28 12.21 -4.89
C SER A 87 19.82 12.59 -4.62
N TRP A 88 19.50 13.04 -3.40
CA TRP A 88 18.17 13.58 -3.05
C TRP A 88 17.91 14.91 -3.75
N THR A 89 18.88 15.83 -3.72
CA THR A 89 18.75 17.12 -4.43
C THR A 89 18.49 16.92 -5.92
N ARG A 90 19.28 16.07 -6.60
CA ARG A 90 19.09 15.75 -8.02
C ARG A 90 17.74 15.09 -8.29
N TYR A 91 17.29 14.20 -7.40
CA TYR A 91 15.98 13.58 -7.53
C TYR A 91 14.85 14.61 -7.47
N ILE A 92 14.89 15.56 -6.54
CA ILE A 92 13.90 16.64 -6.47
C ILE A 92 13.93 17.54 -7.72
N GLU A 93 15.13 17.89 -8.20
CA GLU A 93 15.31 18.68 -9.43
C GLU A 93 14.81 17.94 -10.68
N SER A 94 14.77 16.61 -10.66
CA SER A 94 14.33 15.78 -11.79
C SER A 94 12.83 15.86 -12.10
N PHE A 95 12.02 16.45 -11.21
CA PHE A 95 10.60 16.71 -11.45
C PHE A 95 10.36 18.05 -12.17
N GLY A 96 11.42 18.82 -12.44
CA GLY A 96 11.32 20.06 -13.23
C GLY A 96 10.93 19.79 -14.70
N PRO A 97 10.29 20.76 -15.38
CA PRO A 97 9.74 20.60 -16.73
C PRO A 97 10.78 20.28 -17.82
N SER A 98 12.07 20.52 -17.57
CA SER A 98 13.16 20.29 -18.52
C SER A 98 13.80 18.91 -18.43
N ASN A 99 13.50 18.10 -17.41
CA ASN A 99 14.31 16.92 -17.10
C ASN A 99 13.63 15.59 -17.46
N LYS A 100 13.71 15.23 -18.76
CA LYS A 100 13.11 13.98 -19.27
C LYS A 100 13.94 12.72 -18.94
N GLN A 101 15.23 12.85 -18.66
CA GLN A 101 16.10 11.69 -18.43
C GLN A 101 16.19 11.32 -16.94
N ILE A 102 16.19 10.02 -16.64
CA ILE A 102 16.42 9.53 -15.29
C ILE A 102 17.91 9.62 -15.00
N SER A 103 18.28 10.37 -13.96
CA SER A 103 19.68 10.50 -13.53
C SER A 103 20.13 9.22 -12.82
N GLU A 104 21.38 8.82 -13.06
CA GLU A 104 21.99 7.69 -12.35
C GLU A 104 22.10 7.98 -10.84
N GLY A 105 21.97 6.93 -10.02
CA GLY A 105 22.17 6.99 -8.57
C GLY A 105 21.04 6.33 -7.76
N THR A 106 21.04 6.57 -6.44
CA THR A 106 20.17 5.90 -5.46
C THR A 106 18.67 6.05 -5.75
N PHE A 107 18.26 7.15 -6.37
CA PHE A 107 16.85 7.44 -6.70
C PHE A 107 16.48 7.13 -8.15
N ALA A 108 17.39 6.56 -8.96
CA ALA A 108 17.13 6.29 -10.37
C ALA A 108 15.97 5.30 -10.56
N THR A 109 16.03 4.17 -9.87
CA THR A 109 14.96 3.15 -9.91
C THR A 109 13.67 3.62 -9.25
N VAL A 110 13.78 4.46 -8.21
CA VAL A 110 12.62 5.14 -7.60
C VAL A 110 11.87 5.95 -8.66
N GLN A 111 12.59 6.82 -9.36
CA GLN A 111 11.99 7.67 -10.39
C GLN A 111 11.40 6.84 -11.53
N TYR A 112 12.07 5.76 -11.93
CA TYR A 112 11.57 4.84 -12.95
C TYR A 112 10.20 4.26 -12.57
N TYR A 113 10.07 3.64 -11.40
CA TYR A 113 8.80 3.03 -10.97
C TYR A 113 7.71 4.06 -10.65
N GLN A 114 8.06 5.25 -10.14
CA GLN A 114 7.11 6.34 -9.98
C GLN A 114 6.58 6.84 -11.33
N ARG A 115 7.43 6.92 -12.35
CA ARG A 115 7.00 7.27 -13.72
C ARG A 115 6.08 6.20 -14.32
N LEU A 116 6.37 4.91 -14.10
CA LEU A 116 5.46 3.84 -14.50
C LEU A 116 4.08 3.95 -13.81
N SER A 117 4.05 4.43 -12.57
CA SER A 117 2.82 4.61 -11.79
C SER A 117 1.95 5.78 -12.29
N ILE A 118 2.45 6.66 -13.17
CA ILE A 118 1.71 7.83 -13.66
C ILE A 118 1.49 7.83 -15.19
N GLN A 119 1.99 6.82 -15.90
CA GLN A 119 1.81 6.74 -17.35
C GLN A 119 0.35 6.37 -17.67
N PRO A 120 -0.39 7.23 -18.40
CA PRO A 120 -1.71 6.85 -18.89
C PRO A 120 -1.55 5.71 -19.91
N ARG A 121 -2.30 4.61 -19.72
CA ARG A 121 -2.35 3.49 -20.67
C ARG A 121 -3.78 3.09 -20.93
N GLN A 122 -4.09 2.77 -22.19
CA GLN A 122 -5.45 2.60 -22.75
C GLN A 122 -6.46 1.96 -21.78
N LYS A 123 -7.66 2.57 -21.76
CA LYS A 123 -8.82 2.21 -20.95
C LYS A 123 -9.13 0.71 -21.08
N PRO A 124 -8.98 -0.13 -20.03
CA PRO A 124 -9.79 -1.33 -19.94
C PRO A 124 -11.25 -0.86 -19.87
N SER A 125 -12.15 -1.52 -20.60
CA SER A 125 -13.60 -1.24 -20.66
C SER A 125 -14.21 -0.93 -19.29
N ASP A 126 -15.35 -0.24 -19.27
CA ASP A 126 -16.12 0.25 -18.09
C ASP A 126 -16.58 -0.86 -17.10
N GLU A 127 -15.70 -1.79 -16.74
CA GLU A 127 -15.87 -2.77 -15.68
C GLU A 127 -15.63 -2.07 -14.34
N GLU A 128 -16.54 -2.27 -13.39
CA GLU A 128 -16.36 -1.82 -12.02
C GLU A 128 -14.99 -2.30 -11.50
N ILE A 129 -14.16 -1.39 -10.99
CA ILE A 129 -12.88 -1.73 -10.36
C ILE A 129 -13.15 -2.75 -9.25
N ASP A 130 -12.80 -4.01 -9.49
CA ASP A 130 -12.94 -5.07 -8.51
C ASP A 130 -11.85 -4.99 -7.44
N LEU A 131 -12.18 -4.28 -6.37
CA LEU A 131 -11.35 -4.12 -5.18
C LEU A 131 -11.14 -5.43 -4.39
N SER A 132 -11.81 -6.52 -4.81
CA SER A 132 -11.74 -7.83 -4.17
C SER A 132 -10.90 -8.85 -4.94
N SER A 133 -10.45 -8.50 -6.15
CA SER A 133 -9.58 -9.35 -6.95
C SER A 133 -8.24 -9.58 -6.25
N PRO A 134 -7.76 -10.83 -6.13
CA PRO A 134 -6.55 -11.13 -5.39
C PRO A 134 -5.33 -10.51 -6.08
N ASN A 135 -4.54 -9.73 -5.32
CA ASN A 135 -3.37 -8.98 -5.82
C ASN A 135 -2.29 -9.86 -6.48
N VAL A 136 -2.34 -11.19 -6.28
CA VAL A 136 -1.58 -12.22 -7.00
C VAL A 136 -2.41 -13.52 -6.92
N ALA A 137 -2.60 -14.21 -8.04
CA ALA A 137 -3.20 -15.54 -8.03
C ALA A 137 -2.24 -16.55 -7.37
N PHE A 138 -2.55 -16.98 -6.14
CA PHE A 138 -1.82 -18.06 -5.49
C PHE A 138 -2.42 -19.40 -5.89
N SER A 139 -1.65 -20.21 -6.63
CA SER A 139 -1.89 -21.65 -6.62
C SER A 139 -1.57 -22.17 -5.21
N PRO A 140 -2.44 -22.99 -4.59
CA PRO A 140 -2.15 -23.56 -3.29
C PRO A 140 -0.79 -24.25 -3.31
N ARG A 141 0.07 -23.97 -2.33
CA ARG A 141 1.28 -24.78 -2.11
C ARG A 141 0.82 -26.20 -1.83
N VAL A 142 0.91 -27.07 -2.82
CA VAL A 142 0.74 -28.51 -2.66
C VAL A 142 1.83 -28.95 -1.69
N THR A 143 1.46 -29.17 -0.43
CA THR A 143 2.36 -29.74 0.57
C THR A 143 2.79 -31.12 0.09
N ARG A 144 4.01 -31.56 0.42
CA ARG A 144 4.56 -32.85 -0.01
C ARG A 144 3.61 -34.03 0.32
N SER A 145 2.80 -33.89 1.37
CA SER A 145 1.75 -34.84 1.75
C SER A 145 0.53 -34.84 0.81
N GLN A 146 0.15 -33.69 0.24
CA GLN A 146 -0.92 -33.60 -0.77
C GLN A 146 -0.45 -34.05 -2.16
N ALA A 147 0.83 -33.83 -2.50
CA ALA A 147 1.44 -34.40 -3.71
C ALA A 147 1.50 -35.93 -3.61
N ALA A 148 1.95 -36.48 -2.47
CA ALA A 148 2.03 -37.93 -2.25
C ALA A 148 0.68 -38.65 -2.39
N ARG A 149 -0.44 -38.01 -2.02
CA ARG A 149 -1.78 -38.58 -2.23
C ARG A 149 -2.23 -38.56 -3.69
N ARG A 150 -1.70 -37.66 -4.54
CA ARG A 150 -1.97 -37.64 -5.98
C ARG A 150 -1.11 -38.63 -6.77
N TYR A 151 0.00 -39.11 -6.20
CA TYR A 151 0.94 -40.05 -6.82
C TYR A 151 0.80 -41.50 -6.28
N GLN A 152 -0.43 -42.00 -6.13
CA GLN A 152 -0.67 -43.45 -6.01
C GLN A 152 -0.89 -44.14 -7.37
N GLY A 153 -0.55 -43.48 -8.47
CA GLY A 153 -0.52 -44.08 -9.79
C GLY A 153 0.62 -43.51 -10.63
N SER A 154 1.41 -44.41 -11.23
CA SER A 154 2.46 -44.17 -12.23
C SER A 154 3.80 -43.57 -11.72
N THR A 155 4.83 -44.41 -11.79
CA THR A 155 6.24 -44.07 -11.61
C THR A 155 6.78 -43.32 -12.84
N SER A 156 6.91 -42.01 -12.74
CA SER A 156 7.84 -41.26 -13.59
C SER A 156 8.39 -40.04 -12.84
N ARG A 157 9.71 -40.05 -12.65
CA ARG A 157 10.48 -38.97 -12.02
C ARG A 157 10.59 -37.82 -13.02
N PRO A 158 10.33 -36.55 -12.66
CA PRO A 158 10.53 -35.45 -13.59
C PRO A 158 12.03 -35.21 -13.79
N GLU A 159 12.48 -35.26 -15.05
CA GLU A 159 13.82 -34.89 -15.47
C GLU A 159 13.97 -33.37 -15.56
N THR A 160 15.03 -32.83 -14.98
CA THR A 160 15.44 -31.43 -15.11
C THR A 160 16.20 -31.20 -16.42
N PRO A 161 15.85 -30.19 -17.24
CA PRO A 161 16.58 -29.91 -18.47
C PRO A 161 18.01 -29.46 -18.15
N SER A 162 18.98 -30.30 -18.51
CA SER A 162 20.41 -29.97 -18.46
C SER A 162 20.85 -29.60 -19.88
N ARG A 163 21.28 -28.34 -20.06
CA ARG A 163 22.15 -27.76 -21.12
C ARG A 163 21.92 -28.18 -22.60
N PRO A 164 21.74 -27.25 -23.56
CA PRO A 164 21.55 -27.63 -24.96
C PRO A 164 22.90 -28.03 -25.61
N PRO A 165 22.93 -29.06 -26.48
CA PRO A 165 24.04 -29.28 -27.40
C PRO A 165 23.95 -28.33 -28.60
N LYS A 166 25.13 -27.95 -29.12
CA LYS A 166 25.30 -27.26 -30.40
C LYS A 166 25.10 -28.26 -31.54
N GLU A 167 24.33 -27.90 -32.56
CA GLU A 167 24.60 -28.12 -33.99
C GLU A 167 23.56 -27.40 -34.87
N ASP A 168 23.99 -27.13 -36.11
CA ASP A 168 23.61 -26.01 -36.97
C ASP A 168 22.45 -26.25 -37.98
N MET A 169 21.89 -25.13 -38.44
CA MET A 169 21.10 -24.88 -39.68
C MET A 169 19.65 -25.42 -39.71
N SER A 170 18.63 -24.70 -40.20
CA SER A 170 18.58 -23.63 -41.19
C SER A 170 17.52 -22.55 -40.89
N ILE A 171 17.78 -21.35 -41.42
CA ILE A 171 16.88 -20.20 -41.48
C ILE A 171 15.72 -20.56 -42.42
N ASP A 172 14.48 -20.41 -41.96
CA ASP A 172 13.33 -20.26 -42.84
C ASP A 172 12.59 -18.96 -42.45
N GLU A 173 12.56 -18.05 -43.41
CA GLU A 173 12.00 -16.71 -43.33
C GLU A 173 10.48 -16.80 -43.47
N HIS A 174 9.77 -16.46 -42.40
CA HIS A 174 8.41 -15.93 -42.52
C HIS A 174 8.17 -14.84 -41.48
N PHE A 175 8.73 -13.65 -41.76
CA PHE A 175 8.29 -12.40 -41.17
C PHE A 175 6.92 -12.06 -41.74
N GLY A 176 5.86 -12.43 -41.01
CA GLY A 176 4.52 -11.90 -41.26
C GLY A 176 4.47 -10.42 -40.86
N ASN A 177 4.28 -9.56 -41.87
CA ASN A 177 4.00 -8.13 -41.75
C ASN A 177 2.96 -7.85 -40.65
N LEU A 178 3.33 -7.04 -39.67
CA LEU A 178 2.37 -6.32 -38.84
C LEU A 178 2.42 -4.86 -39.32
N ASP A 179 1.46 -4.54 -40.18
CA ASP A 179 1.24 -3.19 -40.68
C ASP A 179 0.95 -2.25 -39.51
N LEU A 180 1.66 -1.14 -39.53
CA LEU A 180 1.77 -0.14 -38.49
C LEU A 180 0.97 1.07 -38.96
N ASP A 181 -0.34 1.05 -38.75
CA ASP A 181 -1.18 2.19 -39.08
C ASP A 181 -0.97 3.33 -38.07
N SER A 182 -0.33 4.37 -38.61
CA SER A 182 -0.02 5.64 -37.99
C SER A 182 -1.24 6.55 -38.03
N ASP A 183 -2.04 6.58 -36.97
CA ASP A 183 -2.96 7.69 -36.72
C ASP A 183 -2.38 8.63 -35.66
N THR A 184 -1.71 9.65 -36.17
CA THR A 184 -1.26 10.85 -35.45
C THR A 184 -2.47 11.71 -35.10
N SER A 185 -3.04 11.51 -33.92
CA SER A 185 -3.86 12.54 -33.27
C SER A 185 -3.07 13.18 -32.12
N SER A 186 -2.53 14.36 -32.41
CA SER A 186 -1.84 15.24 -31.49
C SER A 186 -2.78 15.78 -30.42
N LEU A 187 -2.84 15.13 -29.27
CA LEU A 187 -3.35 15.73 -28.03
C LEU A 187 -2.17 16.02 -27.10
N ASN A 188 -1.50 17.14 -27.37
CA ASN A 188 -0.66 17.81 -26.39
C ASN A 188 -1.56 18.35 -25.28
N SER A 189 -1.80 17.55 -24.25
CA SER A 189 -2.18 18.06 -22.94
C SER A 189 -1.17 17.52 -21.93
N ASP A 190 -0.29 18.41 -21.46
CA ASP A 190 0.56 18.17 -20.29
C ASP A 190 -0.35 17.73 -19.12
N PRO A 191 -0.32 16.47 -18.66
CA PRO A 191 -1.18 16.01 -17.57
C PRO A 191 -0.66 16.49 -16.20
N LEU A 192 0.53 17.10 -16.18
CA LEU A 192 1.24 17.55 -14.98
C LEU A 192 0.73 18.88 -14.42
N GLY A 193 -0.50 19.27 -14.76
CA GLY A 193 -1.17 20.44 -14.21
C GLY A 193 -1.19 20.42 -12.68
N SER A 194 -0.27 21.17 -12.08
CA SER A 194 -0.18 21.54 -10.67
C SER A 194 -0.43 20.40 -9.67
N LEU A 195 0.42 19.36 -9.69
CA LEU A 195 0.58 18.48 -8.52
C LEU A 195 0.99 19.35 -7.32
N SER A 196 0.04 19.65 -6.45
CA SER A 196 0.30 20.37 -5.21
C SER A 196 1.15 19.48 -4.30
N TYR A 197 2.27 20.00 -3.81
CA TYR A 197 3.11 19.35 -2.80
C TYR A 197 2.35 18.95 -1.51
N HIS A 198 1.14 19.49 -1.31
CA HIS A 198 0.45 19.45 -0.01
C HIS A 198 -1.05 19.16 -0.07
N SER A 199 -1.62 18.99 -1.26
CA SER A 199 -3.06 18.77 -1.42
C SER A 199 -3.31 17.52 -2.25
N PRO A 200 -4.13 16.57 -1.77
CA PRO A 200 -4.48 15.42 -2.57
C PRO A 200 -5.26 15.83 -3.83
N LEU A 201 -5.15 15.03 -4.89
CA LEU A 201 -5.90 15.16 -6.11
C LEU A 201 -7.40 15.09 -5.80
N SER A 202 -8.14 16.11 -6.21
CA SER A 202 -9.59 16.15 -6.07
C SER A 202 -10.21 14.99 -6.86
N GLY A 203 -11.33 14.46 -6.37
CA GLY A 203 -12.02 13.33 -7.03
C GLY A 203 -12.43 13.61 -8.48
N GLU A 204 -12.67 14.86 -8.86
CA GLU A 204 -12.97 15.23 -10.27
C GLU A 204 -11.75 15.06 -11.19
N VAL A 205 -10.56 15.41 -10.71
CA VAL A 205 -9.29 15.21 -11.44
C VAL A 205 -8.86 13.75 -11.34
N GLY A 206 -9.07 13.10 -10.19
CA GLY A 206 -8.77 11.69 -9.96
C GLY A 206 -9.53 10.74 -10.89
N LYS A 207 -10.74 11.11 -11.34
CA LYS A 207 -11.51 10.36 -12.35
C LYS A 207 -10.84 10.33 -13.73
N GLN A 208 -9.92 11.26 -14.01
CA GLN A 208 -9.16 11.29 -15.27
C GLN A 208 -7.93 10.37 -15.23
N TYR A 209 -7.53 9.90 -14.05
CA TYR A 209 -6.43 8.95 -13.88
C TYR A 209 -6.94 7.51 -13.94
N GLN A 210 -6.26 6.68 -14.73
CA GLN A 210 -6.57 5.25 -14.86
C GLN A 210 -5.94 4.48 -13.69
N SER A 211 -6.54 3.34 -13.34
CA SER A 211 -5.86 2.39 -12.46
C SER A 211 -4.60 1.87 -13.13
N ILE A 212 -3.51 1.79 -12.38
CA ILE A 212 -2.29 1.12 -12.84
C ILE A 212 -2.58 -0.37 -13.00
N GLU A 213 -2.02 -0.97 -14.06
CA GLU A 213 -2.23 -2.38 -14.42
C GLU A 213 -1.91 -3.36 -13.28
N ASP A 214 -0.82 -3.10 -12.57
CA ASP A 214 -0.37 -3.93 -11.46
C ASP A 214 -0.04 -3.08 -10.24
N GLU A 215 -0.73 -3.36 -9.13
CA GLU A 215 -0.49 -2.77 -7.81
C GLU A 215 0.97 -2.96 -7.35
N GLN A 216 1.67 -4.00 -7.83
CA GLN A 216 3.09 -4.22 -7.53
C GLN A 216 4.00 -3.11 -8.08
N ILE A 217 3.59 -2.37 -9.11
CA ILE A 217 4.34 -1.20 -9.59
C ILE A 217 4.33 -0.11 -8.52
N VAL A 218 3.16 0.16 -7.91
CA VAL A 218 3.01 1.14 -6.82
C VAL A 218 3.76 0.69 -5.58
N ASN A 219 3.61 -0.59 -5.20
CA ASN A 219 4.31 -1.16 -4.05
C ASN A 219 5.84 -1.03 -4.21
N THR A 220 6.35 -1.40 -5.39
CA THR A 220 7.78 -1.33 -5.68
C THR A 220 8.27 0.12 -5.66
N ALA A 221 7.50 1.06 -6.23
CA ALA A 221 7.83 2.49 -6.18
C ALA A 221 7.96 2.99 -4.73
N LEU A 222 7.00 2.67 -3.87
CA LEU A 222 6.98 3.10 -2.47
C LEU A 222 8.15 2.50 -1.68
N ILE A 223 8.36 1.19 -1.78
CA ILE A 223 9.41 0.49 -1.02
C ILE A 223 10.81 0.94 -1.47
N LEU A 224 11.03 1.14 -2.78
CA LEU A 224 12.29 1.69 -3.28
C LEU A 224 12.50 3.11 -2.75
N PHE A 225 11.46 3.96 -2.75
CA PHE A 225 11.55 5.33 -2.22
C PHE A 225 11.95 5.34 -0.73
N LEU A 226 11.26 4.54 0.09
CA LEU A 226 11.51 4.46 1.53
C LEU A 226 12.91 3.91 1.85
N ASN A 227 13.38 2.93 1.09
CA ASN A 227 14.75 2.43 1.21
C ASN A 227 15.76 3.48 0.74
N ALA A 228 15.54 4.16 -0.39
CA ALA A 228 16.46 5.19 -0.89
C ALA A 228 16.66 6.34 0.10
N LEU A 229 15.62 6.74 0.83
CA LEU A 229 15.69 7.76 1.90
C LEU A 229 16.57 7.32 3.08
N THR A 230 16.62 6.02 3.37
CA THR A 230 17.27 5.47 4.58
C THR A 230 18.58 4.74 4.31
N LEU A 231 18.88 4.41 3.04
CA LEU A 231 19.99 3.55 2.64
C LEU A 231 21.36 4.03 3.12
N HIS A 232 21.60 5.34 3.08
CA HIS A 232 22.87 5.96 3.47
C HIS A 232 22.79 6.67 4.84
N CYS A 233 21.75 6.36 5.63
CA CYS A 233 21.47 7.04 6.89
C CYS A 233 21.86 6.15 8.08
N ASP A 234 23.05 6.36 8.63
CA ASP A 234 23.63 5.51 9.69
C ASP A 234 22.80 5.42 10.98
N TYR A 235 21.91 6.39 11.21
CA TYR A 235 21.06 6.42 12.40
C TYR A 235 19.62 5.95 12.14
N ALA A 236 19.23 5.76 10.87
CA ALA A 236 17.97 5.09 10.55
C ALA A 236 18.19 3.57 10.68
N GLN A 237 17.37 2.92 11.49
CA GLN A 237 17.50 1.49 11.72
C GLN A 237 16.40 0.72 10.98
N GLY A 238 16.74 -0.50 10.57
CA GLY A 238 15.81 -1.44 9.95
C GLY A 238 15.83 -1.39 8.43
N ALA A 239 14.92 -2.16 7.83
CA ALA A 239 14.77 -2.26 6.39
C ALA A 239 13.29 -2.23 6.01
N TRP A 240 12.96 -1.47 4.96
CA TRP A 240 11.66 -1.55 4.31
C TRP A 240 11.65 -2.72 3.36
N THR A 241 10.63 -3.56 3.45
CA THR A 241 10.57 -4.82 2.70
C THR A 241 9.21 -4.98 2.03
N LEU A 242 9.19 -5.64 0.87
CA LEU A 242 7.99 -6.15 0.18
C LEU A 242 7.40 -7.39 0.89
N TYR A 243 7.80 -7.66 2.14
CA TYR A 243 7.33 -8.83 2.85
C TYR A 243 5.87 -8.65 3.26
N ARG A 244 4.99 -9.41 2.60
CA ARG A 244 3.55 -9.43 2.85
C ARG A 244 3.20 -10.21 4.12
N LYS A 245 3.53 -9.63 5.27
CA LYS A 245 3.33 -10.27 6.59
C LYS A 245 1.83 -10.43 6.87
N PRO A 246 1.36 -11.64 7.23
CA PRO A 246 0.03 -11.81 7.80
C PRO A 246 0.04 -11.41 9.28
N PHE A 247 -0.95 -10.61 9.68
CA PHE A 247 -1.31 -10.39 11.07
C PHE A 247 -2.57 -11.20 11.39
N VAL A 248 -2.47 -12.05 12.40
CA VAL A 248 -3.47 -13.04 12.78
C VAL A 248 -4.04 -12.67 14.14
N VAL A 249 -5.34 -12.39 14.17
CA VAL A 249 -6.11 -12.20 15.40
C VAL A 249 -6.64 -13.55 15.83
N LYS A 250 -6.46 -13.85 17.12
CA LYS A 250 -6.93 -15.09 17.74
C LYS A 250 -7.92 -14.78 18.84
N ALA A 251 -8.98 -15.59 18.91
CA ALA A 251 -9.80 -15.71 20.11
C ALA A 251 -9.35 -16.99 20.82
N SER A 252 -8.74 -16.83 22.00
CA SER A 252 -8.03 -17.93 22.67
C SER A 252 -6.96 -18.56 21.75
N ALA A 253 -7.14 -19.82 21.35
CA ALA A 253 -6.21 -20.54 20.46
C ALA A 253 -6.64 -20.52 18.97
N THR A 254 -7.86 -20.08 18.67
CA THR A 254 -8.44 -20.18 17.33
C THR A 254 -8.20 -18.90 16.54
N LYS A 255 -7.70 -19.04 15.32
CA LYS A 255 -7.63 -17.93 14.35
C LYS A 255 -9.04 -17.49 13.99
N VAL A 256 -9.35 -16.21 14.25
CA VAL A 256 -10.64 -15.61 13.90
C VAL A 256 -10.54 -14.64 12.73
N TYR A 257 -9.40 -13.96 12.59
CA TYR A 257 -9.22 -12.96 11.55
C TYR A 257 -7.76 -12.88 11.11
N GLU A 258 -7.54 -12.53 9.84
CA GLU A 258 -6.21 -12.28 9.30
C GLU A 258 -6.24 -11.10 8.33
N ALA A 259 -5.29 -10.20 8.51
CA ALA A 259 -5.02 -9.10 7.60
C ALA A 259 -3.59 -9.23 7.06
N ARG A 260 -3.43 -9.17 5.74
CA ARG A 260 -2.11 -9.10 5.10
C ARG A 260 -1.82 -7.65 4.73
N VAL A 261 -0.55 -7.26 4.84
CA VAL A 261 -0.04 -5.95 4.40
C VAL A 261 0.79 -6.12 3.13
N ASP A 262 1.06 -5.03 2.42
CA ASP A 262 1.84 -5.05 1.16
C ASP A 262 3.35 -4.87 1.39
N GLY A 263 3.72 -4.40 2.57
CA GLY A 263 5.09 -4.32 3.02
C GLY A 263 5.19 -3.90 4.48
N LEU A 264 6.42 -3.80 4.99
CA LEU A 264 6.68 -3.34 6.35
C LEU A 264 8.10 -2.85 6.56
N LEU A 265 8.26 -2.01 7.59
CA LEU A 265 9.54 -1.68 8.20
C LEU A 265 9.84 -2.68 9.33
N ARG A 266 11.00 -3.34 9.25
CA ARG A 266 11.47 -4.29 10.26
C ARG A 266 12.75 -3.80 10.93
N VAL A 267 12.77 -3.79 12.26
CA VAL A 267 13.96 -3.54 13.08
C VAL A 267 14.17 -4.73 14.00
N LYS A 268 15.28 -5.47 13.84
CA LYS A 268 15.61 -6.66 14.68
C LYS A 268 14.40 -7.60 14.85
N ASP A 269 13.78 -7.96 13.74
CA ASP A 269 12.57 -8.80 13.62
C ASP A 269 11.24 -8.24 14.16
N ARG A 270 11.26 -7.05 14.78
CA ARG A 270 10.04 -6.34 15.15
C ARG A 270 9.51 -5.54 13.97
N THR A 271 8.19 -5.66 13.72
CA THR A 271 7.48 -4.72 12.84
C THR A 271 7.40 -3.35 13.52
N CYS A 272 7.86 -2.30 12.83
CA CYS A 272 7.83 -0.92 13.32
C CYS A 272 6.88 -0.01 12.54
N ALA A 273 6.60 -0.35 11.29
CA ALA A 273 5.57 0.28 10.46
C ALA A 273 5.08 -0.73 9.42
N ILE A 274 3.89 -0.53 8.89
CA ILE A 274 3.32 -1.34 7.80
C ILE A 274 3.06 -0.49 6.56
N VAL A 275 2.94 -1.14 5.42
CA VAL A 275 2.70 -0.52 4.11
C VAL A 275 1.44 -1.11 3.48
N GLU A 276 0.64 -0.24 2.88
CA GLU A 276 -0.54 -0.61 2.07
C GLU A 276 -0.54 0.22 0.78
N VAL A 277 -0.79 -0.40 -0.36
CA VAL A 277 -0.84 0.35 -1.62
C VAL A 277 -2.12 0.13 -2.41
N LYS A 278 -2.46 1.08 -3.27
CA LYS A 278 -3.52 0.95 -4.27
C LYS A 278 -3.10 1.48 -5.63
N PRO A 279 -3.53 0.82 -6.73
CA PRO A 279 -3.21 1.27 -8.08
C PRO A 279 -4.05 2.47 -8.57
N PHE A 280 -5.00 2.96 -7.75
CA PHE A 280 -5.95 4.00 -8.12
C PHE A 280 -5.94 5.15 -7.10
N ILE A 281 -6.52 6.29 -7.50
CA ILE A 281 -6.57 7.51 -6.68
C ILE A 281 -7.49 7.33 -5.48
N ARG A 282 -6.98 7.65 -4.27
CA ARG A 282 -7.69 7.52 -2.98
C ARG A 282 -9.08 8.16 -2.98
N TYR A 283 -9.18 9.35 -3.56
CA TYR A 283 -10.38 10.18 -3.59
C TYR A 283 -11.20 10.05 -4.88
N GLY A 284 -10.96 9.01 -5.70
CA GLY A 284 -11.70 8.80 -6.95
C GLY A 284 -13.21 8.60 -6.76
N SER A 285 -13.63 7.96 -5.66
CA SER A 285 -15.02 7.87 -5.23
C SER A 285 -15.15 7.71 -3.71
N GLU A 286 -16.32 8.04 -3.14
CA GLU A 286 -16.59 7.84 -1.71
C GLU A 286 -16.54 6.34 -1.32
N LYS A 287 -17.08 5.46 -2.17
CA LYS A 287 -17.05 3.99 -1.97
C LYS A 287 -15.61 3.46 -1.93
N THR A 288 -14.75 3.98 -2.81
CA THR A 288 -13.33 3.62 -2.87
C THR A 288 -12.60 4.06 -1.60
N LEU A 289 -12.81 5.31 -1.20
CA LEU A 289 -12.19 5.88 0.00
C LEU A 289 -12.54 5.11 1.28
N ASP A 290 -13.82 4.77 1.45
CA ASP A 290 -14.27 4.03 2.62
C ASP A 290 -13.68 2.62 2.64
N LYS A 291 -13.65 1.91 1.50
CA LYS A 291 -13.04 0.58 1.40
C LYS A 291 -11.55 0.59 1.75
N ILE A 292 -10.78 1.55 1.22
CA ILE A 292 -9.35 1.70 1.55
C ILE A 292 -9.18 1.85 3.07
N ARG A 293 -9.91 2.80 3.67
CA ARG A 293 -9.79 3.10 5.10
C ARG A 293 -10.21 1.93 5.98
N MET A 294 -11.26 1.20 5.58
CA MET A 294 -11.71 0.00 6.29
C MET A 294 -10.63 -1.08 6.27
N GLN A 295 -9.98 -1.29 5.12
CA GLN A 295 -8.85 -2.21 4.98
C GLN A 295 -7.65 -1.79 5.83
N GLU A 296 -7.20 -0.54 5.72
CA GLU A 296 -6.09 0.03 6.50
C GLU A 296 -6.34 -0.10 8.01
N THR A 297 -7.58 0.15 8.44
CA THR A 297 -8.01 0.01 9.84
C THR A 297 -7.89 -1.44 10.30
N ALA A 298 -8.33 -2.38 9.48
CA ALA A 298 -8.35 -3.79 9.84
C ALA A 298 -6.95 -4.39 9.91
N GLN A 299 -6.03 -3.96 9.04
CA GLN A 299 -4.60 -4.28 9.12
C GLN A 299 -3.96 -3.73 10.39
N MET A 300 -4.25 -2.47 10.72
CA MET A 300 -3.72 -1.86 11.94
C MET A 300 -4.24 -2.55 13.20
N ALA A 301 -5.55 -2.84 13.26
CA ALA A 301 -6.18 -3.54 14.37
C ALA A 301 -5.62 -4.96 14.52
N ALA A 302 -5.43 -5.69 13.42
CA ALA A 302 -4.83 -7.02 13.45
C ALA A 302 -3.38 -6.99 13.97
N TRP A 303 -2.60 -5.99 13.52
CA TRP A 303 -1.24 -5.80 14.04
C TRP A 303 -1.27 -5.47 15.54
N ILE A 304 -2.18 -4.60 15.99
CA ILE A 304 -2.36 -4.24 17.42
C ILE A 304 -2.67 -5.47 18.26
N ALA A 305 -3.61 -6.29 17.82
CA ALA A 305 -4.02 -7.50 18.52
C ALA A 305 -2.92 -8.56 18.56
N GLN A 306 -2.17 -8.76 17.48
CA GLN A 306 -1.11 -9.79 17.43
C GLN A 306 0.12 -9.38 18.26
N ASP A 307 0.55 -8.13 18.16
CA ASP A 307 1.79 -7.63 18.77
C ASP A 307 1.45 -6.52 19.78
N PRO A 308 0.70 -6.76 20.87
CA PRO A 308 0.22 -5.70 21.76
C PRO A 308 1.37 -4.92 22.42
N PRO A 309 1.19 -3.62 22.70
CA PRO A 309 2.21 -2.83 23.36
C PRO A 309 2.45 -3.32 24.79
N VAL A 310 3.69 -3.19 25.27
CA VAL A 310 4.03 -3.48 26.67
C VAL A 310 3.52 -2.33 27.55
N LEU A 311 2.53 -2.62 28.40
CA LEU A 311 2.01 -1.68 29.38
C LEU A 311 3.10 -1.31 30.40
N LYS A 312 3.54 -0.05 30.37
CA LYS A 312 4.49 0.48 31.38
C LYS A 312 3.80 1.31 32.46
N ARG A 313 2.70 2.00 32.12
CA ARG A 313 1.92 2.85 33.02
C ARG A 313 0.44 2.85 32.61
N PRO A 314 -0.51 3.00 33.56
CA PRO A 314 -1.90 3.27 33.25
C PRO A 314 -2.03 4.50 32.35
N ASN A 315 -2.98 4.50 31.41
CA ASN A 315 -3.25 5.61 30.47
C ASN A 315 -2.08 5.97 29.54
N THR A 316 -1.19 5.03 29.23
CA THR A 316 -0.18 5.23 28.20
C THR A 316 -0.84 5.16 26.83
N LYS A 317 -0.75 6.24 26.03
CA LYS A 317 -1.16 6.22 24.63
C LYS A 317 -0.09 5.56 23.78
N PHE A 318 -0.50 4.67 22.89
CA PHE A 318 0.38 4.03 21.93
C PHE A 318 0.08 4.50 20.53
N SER A 319 1.12 4.48 19.69
CA SER A 319 1.03 4.90 18.29
C SER A 319 1.62 3.84 17.37
N ARG A 320 1.00 3.65 16.21
CA ARG A 320 1.53 2.83 15.10
C ARG A 320 1.42 3.56 13.78
N LEU A 321 2.38 3.31 12.90
CA LEU A 321 2.48 3.94 11.60
C LEU A 321 2.10 2.95 10.49
N LEU A 322 1.20 3.39 9.61
CA LEU A 322 0.99 2.83 8.29
C LEU A 322 1.39 3.90 7.26
N VAL A 323 2.23 3.52 6.30
CA VAL A 323 2.55 4.34 5.13
C VAL A 323 1.75 3.78 3.97
N SER A 324 0.89 4.60 3.38
CA SER A 324 0.10 4.18 2.23
C SER A 324 0.49 4.94 0.97
N GLN A 325 0.45 4.29 -0.18
CA GLN A 325 0.52 4.97 -1.48
C GLN A 325 -0.66 4.54 -2.36
N ASP A 326 -1.45 5.53 -2.75
CA ASP A 326 -2.57 5.34 -3.66
C ASP A 326 -2.25 6.06 -4.96
N HIS A 327 -1.95 5.28 -6.00
CA HIS A 327 -1.44 5.75 -7.28
C HIS A 327 -0.16 6.60 -7.11
N CYS A 328 -0.26 7.93 -7.22
CA CYS A 328 0.86 8.87 -7.16
C CYS A 328 0.95 9.63 -5.83
N GLU A 329 0.09 9.29 -4.87
CA GLU A 329 -0.06 10.03 -3.63
C GLU A 329 0.34 9.18 -2.43
N VAL A 330 1.17 9.74 -1.54
CA VAL A 330 1.62 9.08 -0.32
C VAL A 330 0.88 9.66 0.89
N TYR A 331 0.42 8.76 1.76
CA TYR A 331 -0.33 9.07 2.97
C TYR A 331 0.37 8.47 4.19
N LEU A 332 0.34 9.22 5.30
CA LEU A 332 0.78 8.74 6.61
C LEU A 332 -0.44 8.56 7.50
N ILE A 333 -0.63 7.35 8.02
CA ILE A 333 -1.72 7.01 8.91
C ILE A 333 -1.14 6.64 10.27
N ILE A 334 -1.46 7.44 11.27
CA ILE A 334 -0.99 7.25 12.64
C ILE A 334 -2.18 6.80 13.48
N ALA A 335 -2.20 5.51 13.82
CA ALA A 335 -3.18 4.98 14.74
C ALA A 335 -2.74 5.27 16.16
N THR A 336 -3.56 6.02 16.89
CA THR A 336 -3.40 6.28 18.33
C THR A 336 -4.44 5.49 19.08
N PHE A 337 -4.01 4.75 20.10
CA PHE A 337 -4.89 3.84 20.84
C PHE A 337 -4.44 3.70 22.29
N ASP A 338 -5.42 3.41 23.14
CA ASP A 338 -5.22 3.00 24.52
C ASP A 338 -5.18 1.46 24.54
N TYR A 339 -4.49 0.85 25.52
CA TYR A 339 -4.44 -0.59 25.69
C TYR A 339 -4.93 -1.00 27.08
#